data_AF-A0A968MF88-F1
#
_entry.id   AF-A0A968MF88-F1
#
_cell.length_a   1.000
_cell.length_b   1.000
_cell.length_c   1.000
_cell.angle_alpha   90.00
_cell.angle_beta   90.00
_cell.angle_gamma   90.00
#
_symmetry.space_group_name_H-M   'P 1'
#
loop_
_entity.id
_entity.type
_entity.pdbx_description
1 polymer ?
#
loop_
_entity_poly.entity_id
_entity_poly.type
_entity_poly.pdbx_seq_one_letter_code
_entity_poly.pdbx_strand_id
1 'polypeptide(L)'
;MDKNTIIGFTLLFILLITWQQMLKPSQAEIAEMKRVEDSIKKTQQVADIVENPMDVVAITPDSTGVLDSLQKLQLSSKFGSFSNAAIGKEQAFVLENDVLKVTFSNKGGRIKSVLLKQHFKLGPLKAKDEKLPLYLMEDEKDVFSYTLPLANNGDVATQNLFFEATPGNNTITFRAKAADNQFFEQKYTLKEGSYAIDYAVQMVGLNTLLKANTNTIDLIWVQHLDKFERNSSYERTQMSTTYFKAVEEQTSYCKLAKSNVQDVSTKQIEWMAHSSQFFNSALLTKNQPFAGGVFETIMLEEEDEDLKKLHSQIKLPYSSDAKPFEMELFVGPKEYKTLAAYNNEFQYTVPYGWSIIGTVNRYIIRPIFGFLGGFYW
;
A
#
# COMPACT_ATOMS: atom_id res chain seq x y z
N MET A 1 -16.86 -30.79 -53.38
CA MET A 1 -16.64 -29.46 -52.77
C MET A 1 -16.48 -28.48 -53.91
N ASP A 2 -17.31 -27.44 -53.98
CA ASP A 2 -17.31 -26.52 -55.11
C ASP A 2 -16.04 -25.65 -55.13
N LYS A 3 -15.53 -25.29 -56.31
CA LYS A 3 -14.31 -24.46 -56.46
C LYS A 3 -14.43 -23.13 -55.71
N ASN A 4 -15.63 -22.57 -55.66
CA ASN A 4 -15.94 -21.33 -54.96
C ASN A 4 -15.85 -21.50 -53.43
N THR A 5 -16.20 -22.67 -52.91
CA THR A 5 -16.05 -23.01 -51.49
C THR A 5 -14.59 -23.15 -51.10
N ILE A 6 -13.76 -23.77 -51.96
CA ILE A 6 -12.31 -23.90 -51.74
C ILE A 6 -11.64 -22.52 -51.68
N ILE A 7 -11.95 -21.64 -52.65
CA ILE A 7 -11.39 -20.28 -52.70
C ILE A 7 -11.80 -19.47 -51.46
N GLY A 8 -13.06 -19.58 -51.03
CA GLY A 8 -13.55 -18.95 -49.81
C GLY A 8 -12.77 -19.37 -48.57
N PHE A 9 -12.55 -20.69 -48.38
CA PHE A 9 -11.77 -21.19 -47.24
C PHE A 9 -10.31 -20.78 -47.30
N THR A 10 -9.69 -20.75 -48.48
CA THR A 10 -8.29 -20.30 -48.64
C THR A 10 -8.14 -18.82 -48.25
N LEU A 11 -9.07 -17.96 -48.67
CA LEU A 11 -9.05 -16.54 -48.29
C LEU A 11 -9.28 -16.34 -46.80
N LEU A 12 -10.20 -17.10 -46.19
CA LEU A 12 -10.43 -17.10 -44.74
C LEU A 12 -9.18 -17.52 -43.98
N PHE A 13 -8.46 -18.53 -44.45
CA PHE A 13 -7.23 -19.02 -43.82
C PHE A 13 -6.09 -17.99 -43.91
N ILE A 14 -5.93 -17.34 -45.06
CA ILE A 14 -4.95 -16.25 -45.25
C ILE A 14 -5.29 -15.06 -44.34
N LEU A 15 -6.57 -14.71 -44.22
CA LEU A 15 -7.03 -13.65 -43.33
C LEU A 15 -6.77 -13.98 -41.86
N LEU A 16 -6.99 -15.24 -41.46
CA LEU A 16 -6.69 -15.71 -40.09
C LEU A 16 -5.19 -15.68 -39.79
N ILE A 17 -4.33 -16.08 -40.74
CA ILE A 17 -2.87 -16.05 -40.57
C ILE A 17 -2.35 -14.61 -40.49
N THR A 18 -2.84 -13.71 -41.35
CA THR A 18 -2.45 -12.30 -41.33
C THR A 18 -2.92 -11.60 -40.05
N TRP A 19 -4.14 -11.88 -39.61
CA TRP A 19 -4.65 -11.44 -38.30
C TRP A 19 -3.77 -11.98 -37.16
N GLN A 20 -3.47 -13.27 -37.14
CA GLN A 20 -2.65 -13.89 -36.10
C GLN A 20 -1.23 -13.31 -36.05
N GLN A 21 -0.63 -12.98 -37.21
CA GLN A 21 0.68 -12.33 -37.28
C GLN A 21 0.65 -10.89 -36.76
N MET A 22 -0.44 -10.14 -36.96
CA MET A 22 -0.59 -8.79 -36.39
C MET A 22 -0.84 -8.79 -34.87
N LEU A 23 -1.41 -9.86 -34.32
CA LEU A 23 -1.64 -10.00 -32.88
C LEU A 23 -0.48 -10.67 -32.12
N LYS A 24 0.60 -11.08 -32.80
CA LYS A 24 1.77 -11.63 -32.10
C LYS A 24 2.42 -10.53 -31.28
N PRO A 25 2.56 -10.71 -29.95
CA PRO A 25 3.25 -9.74 -29.12
C PRO A 25 4.71 -9.59 -29.59
N SER A 26 5.17 -8.35 -29.60
CA SER A 26 6.55 -8.00 -29.96
C SER A 26 7.54 -8.64 -28.98
N GLN A 27 8.81 -8.79 -29.38
CA GLN A 27 9.85 -9.31 -28.47
C GLN A 27 9.99 -8.45 -27.20
N ALA A 28 9.77 -7.14 -27.30
CA ALA A 28 9.77 -6.24 -26.16
C ALA A 28 8.63 -6.53 -25.18
N GLU A 29 7.40 -6.74 -25.68
CA GLU A 29 6.25 -7.10 -24.86
C GLU A 29 6.42 -8.49 -24.21
N ILE A 30 7.02 -9.46 -24.91
CA ILE A 30 7.32 -10.78 -24.33
C ILE A 30 8.37 -10.68 -23.21
N ALA A 31 9.41 -9.86 -23.39
CA ALA A 31 10.41 -9.63 -22.36
C ALA A 31 9.84 -8.90 -21.14
N GLU A 32 8.95 -7.93 -21.36
CA GLU A 32 8.24 -7.23 -20.30
C GLU A 32 7.27 -8.16 -19.56
N MET A 33 6.50 -8.98 -20.27
CA MET A 33 5.63 -9.99 -19.65
C MET A 33 6.43 -10.98 -18.79
N LYS A 34 7.58 -11.48 -19.27
CA LYS A 34 8.47 -12.33 -18.45
C LYS A 34 9.01 -11.61 -17.23
N ARG A 35 9.42 -10.34 -17.37
CA ARG A 35 9.88 -9.51 -16.25
C ARG A 35 8.77 -9.36 -15.20
N VAL A 36 7.54 -9.10 -15.65
CA VAL A 36 6.35 -9.01 -14.79
C VAL A 36 6.08 -10.34 -14.09
N GLU A 37 6.14 -11.48 -14.80
CA GLU A 37 5.97 -12.82 -14.20
C GLU A 37 7.04 -13.14 -13.15
N ASP A 38 8.30 -12.79 -13.42
CA ASP A 38 9.41 -12.97 -12.49
C ASP A 38 9.25 -12.05 -11.26
N SER A 39 8.76 -10.82 -11.45
CA SER A 39 8.37 -9.91 -10.37
C SER A 39 7.22 -10.50 -9.54
N ILE A 40 6.17 -11.06 -10.17
CA ILE A 40 5.05 -11.71 -9.48
C ILE A 40 5.52 -12.85 -8.58
N LYS A 41 6.38 -13.75 -9.09
CA LYS A 41 6.92 -14.85 -8.28
C LYS A 41 7.73 -14.35 -7.09
N LYS A 42 8.49 -13.27 -7.26
CA LYS A 42 9.28 -12.69 -6.19
C LYS A 42 8.41 -11.97 -5.15
N THR A 43 7.38 -11.26 -5.60
CA THR A 43 6.41 -10.62 -4.73
C THR A 43 5.57 -11.64 -3.97
N GLN A 44 5.14 -12.73 -4.60
CA GLN A 44 4.46 -13.85 -3.94
C GLN A 44 5.36 -14.53 -2.90
N GLN A 45 6.64 -14.74 -3.19
CA GLN A 45 7.59 -15.26 -2.19
C GLN A 45 7.76 -14.31 -0.99
N VAL A 46 7.78 -13.00 -1.21
CA VAL A 46 7.84 -12.01 -0.11
C VAL A 46 6.51 -11.97 0.65
N ALA A 47 5.37 -12.04 -0.03
CA ALA A 47 4.05 -12.12 0.59
C ALA A 47 3.90 -13.41 1.41
N ASP A 48 4.38 -14.56 0.94
CA ASP A 48 4.36 -15.84 1.68
C ASP A 48 5.25 -15.79 2.93
N ILE A 49 6.39 -15.07 2.90
CA ILE A 49 7.24 -14.84 4.09
C ILE A 49 6.55 -13.91 5.11
N VAL A 50 5.64 -13.06 4.65
CA VAL A 50 4.91 -12.08 5.46
C VAL A 50 3.59 -12.66 6.01
N GLU A 51 2.87 -13.48 5.23
CA GLU A 51 1.59 -14.12 5.60
C GLU A 51 1.74 -15.43 6.36
N ASN A 52 2.87 -16.12 6.25
CA ASN A 52 3.28 -17.15 7.19
C ASN A 52 4.36 -16.57 8.12
N PRO A 53 3.99 -15.85 9.19
CA PRO A 53 4.91 -15.69 10.29
C PRO A 53 5.15 -17.09 10.84
N MET A 54 6.26 -17.74 10.46
CA MET A 54 6.79 -18.89 11.22
C MET A 54 6.72 -18.46 12.67
N ASP A 55 5.83 -19.13 13.45
CA ASP A 55 5.51 -18.84 14.84
C ASP A 55 6.56 -17.96 15.47
N VAL A 56 6.40 -16.65 15.32
CA VAL A 56 7.15 -15.72 16.15
C VAL A 56 6.36 -15.82 17.42
N VAL A 57 6.64 -16.88 18.18
CA VAL A 57 6.33 -16.94 19.61
C VAL A 57 6.67 -15.53 20.07
N ALA A 58 5.65 -14.77 20.45
CA ALA A 58 5.91 -13.59 21.24
C ALA A 58 6.63 -14.15 22.45
N ILE A 59 7.96 -14.09 22.45
CA ILE A 59 8.77 -14.60 23.55
C ILE A 59 8.60 -13.56 24.63
N THR A 60 7.45 -13.63 25.30
CA THR A 60 7.28 -13.06 26.61
C THR A 60 8.39 -13.68 27.45
N PRO A 61 9.22 -12.86 28.11
CA PRO A 61 10.13 -13.39 29.10
C PRO A 61 9.30 -14.27 30.03
N ASP A 62 9.82 -15.45 30.35
CA ASP A 62 9.28 -16.21 31.48
C ASP A 62 9.27 -15.29 32.71
N SER A 63 8.50 -15.62 33.74
CA SER A 63 8.25 -14.73 34.90
C SER A 63 9.51 -14.26 35.66
N THR A 64 10.70 -14.70 35.23
CA THR A 64 12.05 -14.39 35.70
C THR A 64 12.89 -13.49 34.76
N GLY A 65 12.43 -13.14 33.55
CA GLY A 65 13.10 -12.17 32.67
C GLY A 65 14.34 -12.66 31.91
N VAL A 66 14.67 -13.97 31.94
CA VAL A 66 15.90 -14.51 31.34
C VAL A 66 15.59 -15.34 30.08
N LEU A 67 16.04 -14.89 28.91
CA LEU A 67 16.06 -15.72 27.69
C LEU A 67 17.13 -16.82 27.79
N ASP A 68 16.79 -18.04 27.37
CA ASP A 68 17.73 -19.15 27.25
C ASP A 68 18.80 -18.87 26.17
N SER A 69 20.00 -19.40 26.37
CA SER A 69 21.17 -19.23 25.49
C SER A 69 20.90 -19.69 24.07
N LEU A 70 20.10 -20.76 23.89
CA LEU A 70 19.69 -21.25 22.57
C LEU A 70 18.75 -20.26 21.85
N GLN A 71 17.83 -19.64 22.58
CA GLN A 71 16.89 -18.65 22.02
C GLN A 71 17.63 -17.37 21.57
N LYS A 72 18.62 -16.92 22.35
CA LYS A 72 19.46 -15.78 21.96
C LYS A 72 20.25 -16.05 20.68
N LEU A 73 20.76 -17.27 20.52
CA LEU A 73 21.48 -17.67 19.30
C LEU A 73 20.55 -17.70 18.08
N GLN A 74 19.33 -18.22 18.22
CA GLN A 74 18.33 -18.23 17.15
C GLN A 74 17.91 -16.81 16.73
N LEU A 75 17.64 -15.93 17.70
CA LEU A 75 17.31 -14.52 17.42
C LEU A 75 18.48 -13.80 16.75
N SER A 76 19.71 -14.02 17.21
CA SER A 76 20.90 -13.45 16.60
C SER A 76 21.11 -13.96 15.16
N SER A 77 20.81 -15.22 14.88
CA SER A 77 20.88 -15.78 13.53
C SER A 77 19.82 -15.17 12.60
N LYS A 78 18.58 -14.99 13.06
CA LYS A 78 17.45 -14.50 12.25
C LYS A 78 17.43 -12.98 12.08
N PHE A 79 17.71 -12.23 13.14
CA PHE A 79 17.56 -10.77 13.18
C PHE A 79 18.89 -10.02 13.21
N GLY A 80 20.02 -10.73 13.33
CA GLY A 80 21.35 -10.12 13.34
C GLY A 80 21.48 -9.02 14.40
N SER A 81 21.94 -7.86 13.96
CA SER A 81 22.08 -6.67 14.80
C SER A 81 20.75 -6.19 15.40
N PHE A 82 19.60 -6.51 14.81
CA PHE A 82 18.28 -6.16 15.34
C PHE A 82 17.72 -7.19 16.33
N SER A 83 18.50 -8.20 16.75
CA SER A 83 18.03 -9.24 17.67
C SER A 83 17.45 -8.73 18.98
N ASN A 84 18.01 -7.64 19.55
CA ASN A 84 17.43 -7.00 20.73
C ASN A 84 16.08 -6.33 20.42
N ALA A 85 15.96 -5.69 19.25
CA ALA A 85 14.70 -5.08 18.81
C ALA A 85 13.64 -6.15 18.47
N ALA A 86 14.00 -7.41 18.24
CA ALA A 86 13.04 -8.51 18.05
C ALA A 86 12.41 -9.00 19.38
N ILE A 87 12.87 -8.51 20.53
CA ILE A 87 12.35 -8.87 21.85
C ILE A 87 11.57 -7.68 22.41
N GLY A 88 10.28 -7.89 22.67
CA GLY A 88 9.45 -6.84 23.24
C GLY A 88 8.01 -7.27 23.42
N LYS A 89 7.22 -6.36 23.96
CA LYS A 89 5.77 -6.49 24.07
C LYS A 89 5.12 -5.43 23.19
N GLU A 90 4.08 -5.84 22.48
CA GLU A 90 3.28 -4.91 21.68
C GLU A 90 2.55 -3.92 22.60
N GLN A 91 2.64 -2.63 22.27
CA GLN A 91 2.03 -1.50 22.93
C GLN A 91 1.40 -0.59 21.89
N ALA A 92 0.23 -0.06 22.20
CA ALA A 92 -0.50 0.86 21.35
C ALA A 92 -0.29 2.32 21.79
N PHE A 93 -0.21 3.22 20.82
CA PHE A 93 -0.07 4.66 21.01
C PHE A 93 -1.11 5.38 20.17
N VAL A 94 -1.60 6.54 20.63
CA VAL A 94 -2.69 7.25 19.95
C VAL A 94 -2.29 8.69 19.69
N LEU A 95 -2.52 9.16 18.45
CA LEU A 95 -2.56 10.58 18.10
C LEU A 95 -3.95 10.93 17.58
N GLU A 96 -4.43 12.12 17.87
CA GLU A 96 -5.81 12.51 17.57
C GLU A 96 -5.91 14.00 17.25
N ASN A 97 -6.73 14.36 16.25
CA ASN A 97 -7.13 15.72 15.90
C ASN A 97 -8.67 15.77 15.70
N ASP A 98 -9.25 16.85 15.20
CA ASP A 98 -10.71 16.99 15.06
C ASP A 98 -11.39 16.00 14.09
N VAL A 99 -10.64 15.42 13.15
CA VAL A 99 -11.18 14.57 12.07
C VAL A 99 -10.65 13.13 12.09
N LEU A 100 -9.52 12.89 12.73
CA LEU A 100 -8.80 11.62 12.78
C LEU A 100 -8.43 11.23 14.19
N LYS A 101 -8.50 9.93 14.47
CA LYS A 101 -7.81 9.27 15.59
C LYS A 101 -7.00 8.10 15.05
N VAL A 102 -5.68 8.17 15.20
CA VAL A 102 -4.73 7.19 14.67
C VAL A 102 -4.16 6.37 15.81
N THR A 103 -4.32 5.06 15.74
CA THR A 103 -3.70 4.11 16.67
C THR A 103 -2.47 3.51 16.01
N PHE A 104 -1.32 3.61 16.67
CA PHE A 104 -0.05 3.04 16.25
C PHE A 104 0.32 1.84 17.12
N SER A 105 1.12 0.92 16.58
CA SER A 105 1.73 -0.18 17.30
C SER A 105 3.25 -0.03 17.28
N ASN A 106 3.90 -0.21 18.44
CA ASN A 106 5.36 -0.29 18.47
C ASN A 106 5.90 -1.56 17.79
N LYS A 107 5.09 -2.60 17.59
CA LYS A 107 5.45 -3.75 16.78
C LYS A 107 5.33 -3.35 15.31
N GLY A 108 6.45 -3.29 14.60
CA GLY A 108 6.54 -2.73 13.26
C GLY A 108 6.65 -1.21 13.19
N GLY A 109 6.39 -0.48 14.29
CA GLY A 109 6.32 0.99 14.27
C GLY A 109 5.28 1.51 13.27
N ARG A 110 4.15 0.80 13.15
CA ARG A 110 3.15 0.97 12.10
C ARG A 110 1.85 1.58 12.62
N ILE A 111 1.01 2.04 11.70
CA ILE A 111 -0.40 2.33 11.99
C ILE A 111 -1.14 1.00 12.13
N LYS A 112 -1.89 0.87 13.22
CA LYS A 112 -2.75 -0.27 13.56
C LYS A 112 -4.22 -0.02 13.19
N SER A 113 -4.68 1.23 13.26
CA SER A 113 -6.02 1.61 12.78
C SER A 113 -6.14 3.13 12.69
N VAL A 114 -7.05 3.60 11.83
CA VAL A 114 -7.40 5.01 11.69
C VAL A 114 -8.91 5.19 11.75
N LEU A 115 -9.41 5.85 12.79
CA LEU A 115 -10.82 6.23 12.93
C LEU A 115 -11.08 7.56 12.23
N LEU A 116 -12.04 7.59 11.30
CA LEU A 116 -12.55 8.81 10.68
C LEU A 116 -13.71 9.37 11.50
N LYS A 117 -13.45 10.37 12.35
CA LYS A 117 -14.42 10.87 13.36
C LYS A 117 -15.71 11.44 12.78
N GLN A 118 -15.64 11.99 11.58
CA GLN A 118 -16.76 12.65 10.89
C GLN A 118 -17.52 11.72 9.93
N HIS A 119 -17.16 10.43 9.89
CA HIS A 119 -17.73 9.45 8.97
C HIS A 119 -18.16 8.19 9.74
N PHE A 120 -19.05 7.40 9.15
CA PHE A 120 -19.60 6.19 9.75
C PHE A 120 -19.80 5.12 8.69
N LYS A 121 -19.73 3.84 9.08
CA LYS A 121 -20.19 2.72 8.26
C LYS A 121 -21.60 2.31 8.67
N LEU A 122 -22.38 1.80 7.72
CA LEU A 122 -23.72 1.30 8.01
C LEU A 122 -23.63 -0.13 8.52
N GLY A 123 -24.27 -0.40 9.67
CA GLY A 123 -24.37 -1.75 10.22
C GLY A 123 -25.24 -2.68 9.35
N PRO A 124 -25.14 -4.00 9.56
CA PRO A 124 -25.96 -4.99 8.86
C PRO A 124 -27.45 -4.75 9.13
N LEU A 125 -28.29 -5.07 8.13
CA LEU A 125 -29.75 -4.84 8.15
C LEU A 125 -30.43 -5.54 9.34
N LYS A 126 -30.61 -4.82 10.46
CA LYS A 126 -31.56 -5.16 11.52
C LYS A 126 -32.46 -3.96 11.80
N ALA A 127 -33.57 -3.85 11.08
CA ALA A 127 -34.70 -2.92 11.29
C ALA A 127 -34.40 -1.40 11.41
N LYS A 128 -33.14 -0.97 11.52
CA LYS A 128 -32.69 0.41 11.68
C LYS A 128 -31.26 0.52 11.13
N ASP A 129 -30.99 1.57 10.39
CA ASP A 129 -29.65 1.89 9.90
C ASP A 129 -28.79 2.36 11.08
N GLU A 130 -28.13 1.41 11.75
CA GLU A 130 -27.19 1.70 12.82
C GLU A 130 -25.90 2.29 12.23
N LYS A 131 -25.48 3.45 12.75
CA LYS A 131 -24.22 4.08 12.39
C LYS A 131 -23.12 3.49 13.26
N LEU A 132 -22.16 2.81 12.65
CA LEU A 132 -20.99 2.26 13.30
C LEU A 132 -19.77 3.16 13.05
N PRO A 133 -18.79 3.20 13.97
CA PRO A 133 -17.52 3.87 13.74
C PRO A 133 -16.85 3.37 12.46
N LEU A 134 -16.34 4.29 11.65
CA LEU A 134 -15.61 3.96 10.43
C LEU A 134 -14.10 3.97 10.70
N TYR A 135 -13.51 2.79 10.65
CA TYR A 135 -12.07 2.62 10.70
C TYR A 135 -11.51 2.23 9.34
N LEU A 136 -10.28 2.66 9.09
CA LEU A 136 -9.45 2.24 7.96
C LEU A 136 -8.18 1.59 8.51
N MET A 137 -7.61 0.66 7.74
CA MET A 137 -6.36 -0.04 8.07
C MET A 137 -6.43 -0.76 9.43
N GLU A 138 -7.60 -1.31 9.79
CA GLU A 138 -7.86 -1.96 11.09
C GLU A 138 -7.72 -3.49 11.07
N ASP A 139 -7.54 -4.09 9.89
CA ASP A 139 -7.48 -5.54 9.75
C ASP A 139 -6.17 -6.09 10.35
N GLU A 140 -6.26 -7.17 11.12
CA GLU A 140 -5.10 -7.80 11.75
C GLU A 140 -4.11 -8.40 10.73
N LYS A 141 -4.60 -8.77 9.54
CA LYS A 141 -3.84 -9.26 8.38
C LYS A 141 -3.14 -8.12 7.61
N ASP A 142 -3.42 -6.86 7.91
CA ASP A 142 -2.75 -5.74 7.27
C ASP A 142 -1.27 -5.68 7.61
N VAL A 143 -0.46 -5.37 6.59
CA VAL A 143 0.99 -5.32 6.69
C VAL A 143 1.47 -3.94 6.31
N PHE A 144 2.38 -3.40 7.11
CA PHE A 144 3.15 -2.22 6.76
C PHE A 144 4.57 -2.44 7.28
N SER A 145 5.44 -2.98 6.42
CA SER A 145 6.75 -3.50 6.82
C SER A 145 7.83 -3.11 5.83
N TYR A 146 8.97 -2.63 6.35
CA TYR A 146 10.17 -2.44 5.57
C TYR A 146 11.04 -3.69 5.62
N THR A 147 11.70 -3.99 4.52
CA THR A 147 12.65 -5.10 4.41
C THR A 147 14.07 -4.56 4.48
N LEU A 148 14.77 -4.85 5.58
CA LEU A 148 16.14 -4.43 5.81
C LEU A 148 17.11 -5.53 5.35
N PRO A 149 17.82 -5.38 4.22
CA PRO A 149 18.72 -6.41 3.72
C PRO A 149 20.04 -6.40 4.48
N LEU A 150 20.18 -7.20 5.53
CA LEU A 150 21.41 -7.29 6.31
C LEU A 150 22.47 -8.12 5.58
N ALA A 151 23.74 -7.71 5.69
CA ALA A 151 24.85 -8.36 5.02
C ALA A 151 25.06 -9.82 5.47
N ASN A 152 24.86 -10.12 6.76
CA ASN A 152 25.24 -11.39 7.37
C ASN A 152 24.06 -12.29 7.77
N ASN A 153 22.83 -11.77 7.72
CA ASN A 153 21.65 -12.43 8.33
C ASN A 153 20.45 -12.52 7.38
N GLY A 154 20.62 -12.14 6.12
CA GLY A 154 19.51 -12.04 5.18
C GLY A 154 18.63 -10.82 5.46
N ASP A 155 17.37 -10.91 5.08
CA ASP A 155 16.46 -9.78 5.12
C ASP A 155 15.64 -9.78 6.41
N VAL A 156 15.63 -8.64 7.11
CA VAL A 156 14.85 -8.45 8.34
C VAL A 156 13.65 -7.57 8.06
N ALA A 157 12.46 -8.13 8.24
CA ALA A 157 11.20 -7.39 8.12
C ALA A 157 10.90 -6.60 9.40
N THR A 158 10.63 -5.31 9.31
CA THR A 158 10.38 -4.45 10.48
C THR A 158 9.13 -4.84 11.26
N GLN A 159 8.12 -5.48 10.65
CA GLN A 159 6.94 -6.00 11.35
C GLN A 159 7.27 -6.99 12.49
N ASN A 160 8.45 -7.61 12.43
CA ASN A 160 8.93 -8.55 13.44
C ASN A 160 9.77 -7.87 14.53
N LEU A 161 9.93 -6.54 14.47
CA LEU A 161 10.69 -5.76 15.44
C LEU A 161 9.75 -4.93 16.32
N PHE A 162 10.11 -4.79 17.59
CA PHE A 162 9.53 -3.87 18.55
C PHE A 162 10.38 -2.61 18.61
N PHE A 163 9.73 -1.49 18.33
CA PHE A 163 10.36 -0.18 18.30
C PHE A 163 10.25 0.50 19.67
N GLU A 164 11.28 1.24 20.05
CA GLU A 164 11.17 2.21 21.15
C GLU A 164 10.34 3.40 20.67
N ALA A 165 9.20 3.65 21.32
CA ALA A 165 8.30 4.75 21.00
C ALA A 165 8.62 5.97 21.85
N THR A 166 8.72 7.14 21.22
CA THR A 166 8.86 8.46 21.86
C THR A 166 7.69 9.34 21.43
N PRO A 167 6.61 9.40 22.23
CA PRO A 167 5.48 10.30 21.97
C PRO A 167 5.87 11.77 22.18
N GLY A 168 5.39 12.65 21.31
CA GLY A 168 5.37 14.10 21.46
C GLY A 168 3.94 14.62 21.46
N ASN A 169 3.73 15.93 21.22
CA ASN A 169 2.40 16.54 21.27
C ASN A 169 1.47 16.02 20.16
N ASN A 170 1.85 16.22 18.90
CA ASN A 170 1.13 15.71 17.73
C ASN A 170 2.01 14.77 16.88
N THR A 171 3.07 14.24 17.49
CA THR A 171 4.10 13.45 16.82
C THR A 171 4.35 12.16 17.58
N ILE A 172 4.75 11.10 16.89
CA ILE A 172 5.32 9.91 17.52
C ILE A 172 6.50 9.41 16.69
N THR A 173 7.60 9.13 17.38
CA THR A 173 8.82 8.56 16.77
C THR A 173 9.01 7.14 17.27
N PHE A 174 9.21 6.20 16.34
CA PHE A 174 9.53 4.80 16.60
C PHE A 174 10.96 4.52 16.16
N ARG A 175 11.79 3.95 17.04
CA ARG A 175 13.17 3.53 16.73
C ARG A 175 13.39 2.05 16.96
N ALA A 176 13.78 1.31 15.92
CA ALA A 176 14.35 -0.02 16.07
C ALA A 176 15.87 0.11 16.08
N LYS A 177 16.52 -0.21 17.21
CA LYS A 177 17.97 -0.09 17.38
C LYS A 177 18.66 -1.39 16.94
N ALA A 178 19.70 -1.23 16.12
CA ALA A 178 20.68 -2.27 15.84
C ALA A 178 21.87 -2.21 16.79
N ALA A 179 22.28 -1.00 17.18
CA ALA A 179 23.30 -0.71 18.19
C ALA A 179 23.17 0.74 18.67
N ASP A 180 24.09 1.19 19.52
CA ASP A 180 24.19 2.60 19.88
C ASP A 180 24.42 3.46 18.63
N ASN A 181 23.57 4.47 18.42
CA ASN A 181 23.57 5.34 17.24
C ASN A 181 23.36 4.63 15.89
N GLN A 182 22.93 3.37 15.88
CA GLN A 182 22.56 2.62 14.68
C GLN A 182 21.11 2.18 14.76
N PHE A 183 20.22 2.78 13.96
CA PHE A 183 18.79 2.50 14.06
C PHE A 183 18.03 2.80 12.77
N PHE A 184 16.88 2.13 12.65
CA PHE A 184 15.82 2.45 11.70
C PHE A 184 14.73 3.24 12.44
N GLU A 185 14.40 4.43 11.95
CA GLU A 185 13.46 5.36 12.56
C GLU A 185 12.25 5.60 11.64
N GLN A 186 11.07 5.58 12.24
CA GLN A 186 9.81 6.00 11.64
C GLN A 186 9.23 7.14 12.48
N LYS A 187 8.97 8.29 11.87
CA LYS A 187 8.38 9.45 12.56
C LYS A 187 7.08 9.85 11.89
N TYR A 188 6.00 9.90 12.68
CA TYR A 188 4.68 10.33 12.26
C TYR A 188 4.32 11.65 12.92
N THR A 189 3.73 12.58 12.18
CA THR A 189 3.23 13.87 12.69
C THR A 189 1.83 14.11 12.17
N LEU A 190 0.84 14.09 13.07
CA LEU A 190 -0.56 14.34 12.73
C LEU A 190 -0.78 15.85 12.58
N LYS A 191 -1.22 16.29 11.41
CA LYS A 191 -1.57 17.70 11.17
C LYS A 191 -2.90 18.03 11.82
N GLU A 192 -3.04 19.23 12.37
CA GLU A 192 -4.33 19.69 12.91
C GLU A 192 -5.38 19.83 11.81
N GLY A 193 -6.63 19.47 12.11
CA GLY A 193 -7.77 19.63 11.20
C GLY A 193 -7.66 18.90 9.84
N SER A 194 -6.76 17.92 9.70
CA SER A 194 -6.45 17.30 8.41
C SER A 194 -6.44 15.77 8.46
N TYR A 195 -6.70 15.16 7.30
CA TYR A 195 -6.56 13.72 7.06
C TYR A 195 -5.12 13.29 6.72
N ALA A 196 -4.18 14.24 6.71
CA ALA A 196 -2.78 14.04 6.36
C ALA A 196 -1.89 13.85 7.60
N ILE A 197 -0.97 12.90 7.50
CA ILE A 197 0.06 12.58 8.50
C ILE A 197 1.40 12.72 7.81
N ASP A 198 2.24 13.65 8.27
CA ASP A 198 3.61 13.71 7.77
C ASP A 198 4.37 12.49 8.27
N TYR A 199 5.05 11.80 7.36
CA TYR A 199 5.69 10.54 7.63
C TYR A 199 7.13 10.55 7.12
N ALA A 200 8.09 10.30 8.01
CA ALA A 200 9.50 10.27 7.67
C ALA A 200 10.13 8.94 8.08
N VAL A 201 10.93 8.38 7.18
CA VAL A 201 11.72 7.18 7.42
C VAL A 201 13.19 7.53 7.37
N GLN A 202 13.95 7.16 8.39
CA GLN A 202 15.37 7.47 8.47
C GLN A 202 16.17 6.24 8.89
N MET A 203 17.35 6.09 8.29
CA MET A 203 18.31 5.04 8.62
C MET A 203 19.60 5.71 9.05
N VAL A 204 19.93 5.57 10.33
CA VAL A 204 21.11 6.21 10.93
C VAL A 204 22.14 5.12 11.21
N GLY A 205 23.34 5.27 10.65
CA GLY A 205 24.47 4.36 10.90
C GLY A 205 24.30 2.92 10.41
N LEU A 206 23.28 2.61 9.60
CA LEU A 206 23.01 1.24 9.13
C LEU A 206 23.82 0.84 7.88
N ASN A 207 24.54 1.76 7.25
CA ASN A 207 25.29 1.52 6.01
C ASN A 207 26.36 0.41 6.13
N THR A 208 26.87 0.15 7.33
CA THR A 208 27.83 -0.94 7.59
C THR A 208 27.15 -2.29 7.86
N LEU A 209 25.83 -2.30 8.08
CA LEU A 209 25.04 -3.49 8.42
C LEU A 209 24.27 -4.04 7.21
N LEU A 210 23.91 -3.16 6.28
CA LEU A 210 23.19 -3.53 5.06
C LEU A 210 24.11 -4.21 4.04
N LYS A 211 23.52 -5.01 3.14
CA LYS A 211 24.23 -5.61 1.99
C LYS A 211 24.93 -4.53 1.17
N ALA A 212 26.11 -4.86 0.64
CA ALA A 212 26.84 -3.95 -0.25
C ALA A 212 25.96 -3.54 -1.44
N ASN A 213 26.08 -2.29 -1.88
CA ASN A 213 25.29 -1.70 -2.98
C ASN A 213 23.77 -1.61 -2.74
N THR A 214 23.31 -1.72 -1.49
CA THR A 214 21.92 -1.37 -1.16
C THR A 214 21.68 0.10 -1.48
N ASN A 215 20.80 0.36 -2.45
CA ASN A 215 20.38 1.70 -2.88
C ASN A 215 18.88 1.93 -2.72
N THR A 216 18.13 0.90 -2.35
CA THR A 216 16.70 0.94 -2.10
C THR A 216 16.35 0.03 -0.93
N ILE A 217 15.26 0.37 -0.25
CA ILE A 217 14.66 -0.42 0.82
C ILE A 217 13.21 -0.64 0.44
N ASP A 218 12.77 -1.88 0.45
CA ASP A 218 11.42 -2.24 0.06
C ASP A 218 10.46 -2.01 1.23
N LEU A 219 9.39 -1.26 0.97
CA LEU A 219 8.19 -1.22 1.79
C LEU A 219 7.17 -2.19 1.22
N ILE A 220 6.72 -3.13 2.04
CA ILE A 220 5.58 -4.00 1.76
C ILE A 220 4.38 -3.41 2.50
N TRP A 221 3.37 -3.01 1.73
CA TRP A 221 2.10 -2.54 2.25
C TRP A 221 0.96 -3.41 1.74
N VAL A 222 0.31 -4.11 2.66
CA VAL A 222 -0.89 -4.92 2.40
C VAL A 222 -2.06 -4.30 3.14
N GLN A 223 -3.17 -4.11 2.44
CA GLN A 223 -4.42 -3.67 3.02
C GLN A 223 -5.57 -4.56 2.55
N HIS A 224 -6.30 -5.11 3.51
CA HIS A 224 -7.57 -5.79 3.31
C HIS A 224 -8.67 -4.74 3.41
N LEU A 225 -9.50 -4.66 2.36
CA LEU A 225 -10.56 -3.67 2.30
C LEU A 225 -11.85 -4.22 2.92
N ASP A 226 -12.28 -3.58 4.00
CA ASP A 226 -13.59 -3.82 4.64
C ASP A 226 -14.75 -3.48 3.69
N LYS A 227 -15.92 -4.05 4.01
CA LYS A 227 -17.20 -3.85 3.32
C LYS A 227 -17.93 -2.66 3.95
N PHE A 228 -17.92 -1.50 3.28
CA PHE A 228 -18.62 -0.32 3.80
C PHE A 228 -20.06 -0.24 3.35
N GLU A 229 -20.38 -0.78 2.16
CA GLU A 229 -21.70 -0.67 1.55
C GLU A 229 -22.44 -2.00 1.44
N ARG A 230 -23.76 -1.91 1.33
CA ARG A 230 -24.63 -3.07 1.08
C ARG A 230 -24.33 -3.73 -0.25
N ASN A 231 -24.02 -2.94 -1.28
CA ASN A 231 -23.63 -3.44 -2.59
C ASN A 231 -22.12 -3.69 -2.65
N SER A 232 -21.68 -4.69 -1.90
CA SER A 232 -20.28 -5.12 -1.81
C SER A 232 -19.72 -5.52 -3.18
N SER A 233 -20.55 -6.07 -4.08
CA SER A 233 -20.14 -6.44 -5.44
C SER A 233 -19.73 -5.23 -6.28
N TYR A 234 -20.50 -4.15 -6.24
CA TYR A 234 -20.15 -2.91 -6.93
C TYR A 234 -18.92 -2.24 -6.31
N GLU A 235 -18.86 -2.18 -4.98
CA GLU A 235 -17.72 -1.63 -4.25
C GLU A 235 -16.42 -2.37 -4.65
N ARG A 236 -16.49 -3.70 -4.69
CA ARG A 236 -15.41 -4.59 -5.12
C ARG A 236 -15.00 -4.35 -6.57
N THR A 237 -15.94 -4.44 -7.50
CA THR A 237 -15.61 -4.57 -8.93
C THR A 237 -15.42 -3.24 -9.66
N GLN A 238 -15.99 -2.15 -9.16
CA GLN A 238 -16.01 -0.86 -9.88
C GLN A 238 -15.37 0.30 -9.11
N MET A 239 -15.15 0.15 -7.81
CA MET A 239 -14.87 1.30 -6.96
C MET A 239 -13.59 1.17 -6.11
N SER A 240 -13.02 -0.02 -6.02
CA SER A 240 -11.85 -0.30 -5.18
C SER A 240 -10.67 -0.83 -5.98
N THR A 241 -9.49 -0.22 -5.84
CA THR A 241 -8.23 -0.64 -6.51
C THR A 241 -7.02 0.09 -5.94
N THR A 242 -5.83 -0.29 -6.38
CA THR A 242 -4.59 0.46 -6.18
C THR A 242 -4.37 1.44 -7.32
N TYR A 243 -4.23 2.73 -7.00
CA TYR A 243 -3.83 3.80 -7.92
C TYR A 243 -2.37 4.15 -7.69
N PHE A 244 -1.69 4.62 -8.73
CA PHE A 244 -0.33 5.15 -8.63
C PHE A 244 -0.05 6.19 -9.73
N LYS A 245 0.93 7.05 -9.46
CA LYS A 245 1.38 8.08 -10.39
C LYS A 245 2.88 7.96 -10.60
N ALA A 246 3.27 7.51 -11.79
CA ALA A 246 4.66 7.58 -12.20
C ALA A 246 5.02 9.04 -12.56
N VAL A 247 6.27 9.41 -12.32
CA VAL A 247 6.79 10.74 -12.68
C VAL A 247 6.60 10.97 -14.18
N GLU A 248 6.12 12.16 -14.55
CA GLU A 248 5.85 12.58 -15.94
C GLU A 248 4.78 11.77 -16.71
N GLU A 249 4.14 10.77 -16.09
CA GLU A 249 3.07 9.96 -16.69
C GLU A 249 1.74 10.22 -16.00
N GLN A 250 0.59 10.03 -16.67
CA GLN A 250 -0.73 10.18 -16.04
C GLN A 250 -0.96 9.16 -14.92
N THR A 251 -1.86 9.47 -13.97
CA THR A 251 -2.31 8.50 -12.97
C THR A 251 -2.80 7.21 -13.62
N SER A 252 -2.27 6.08 -13.13
CA SER A 252 -2.63 4.72 -13.53
C SER A 252 -3.21 3.96 -12.34
N TYR A 253 -3.76 2.77 -12.61
CA TYR A 253 -4.41 1.94 -11.61
C TYR A 253 -4.41 0.46 -12.01
N CYS A 254 -4.47 -0.43 -11.02
CA CYS A 254 -4.72 -1.84 -11.25
C CYS A 254 -6.17 -2.05 -11.71
N LYS A 255 -6.41 -3.04 -12.57
CA LYS A 255 -7.75 -3.28 -13.14
C LYS A 255 -8.79 -3.49 -12.04
N LEU A 256 -9.90 -2.75 -12.12
CA LEU A 256 -10.96 -2.75 -11.08
C LEU A 256 -11.71 -4.10 -10.99
N ALA A 257 -12.11 -4.66 -12.12
CA ALA A 257 -13.06 -5.77 -12.17
C ALA A 257 -12.45 -7.17 -12.05
N LYS A 258 -11.14 -7.29 -11.82
CA LYS A 258 -10.45 -8.59 -11.64
C LYS A 258 -9.11 -8.43 -10.97
N SER A 259 -8.54 -9.52 -10.47
CA SER A 259 -7.16 -9.50 -9.96
C SER A 259 -6.19 -9.03 -11.04
N ASN A 260 -5.22 -8.20 -10.65
CA ASN A 260 -4.28 -7.59 -11.56
C ASN A 260 -2.99 -7.19 -10.85
N VAL A 261 -1.89 -7.27 -11.59
CA VAL A 261 -0.58 -6.79 -11.20
C VAL A 261 -0.13 -5.72 -12.19
N GLN A 262 0.48 -4.66 -11.67
CA GLN A 262 1.17 -3.60 -12.41
C GLN A 262 2.61 -3.52 -11.87
N ASP A 263 3.57 -3.94 -12.68
CA ASP A 263 4.99 -3.82 -12.34
C ASP A 263 5.58 -2.56 -13.00
N VAL A 264 5.82 -1.55 -12.16
CA VAL A 264 6.48 -0.30 -12.54
C VAL A 264 7.80 -0.14 -11.78
N SER A 265 8.49 -1.26 -11.53
CA SER A 265 9.77 -1.33 -10.83
C SER A 265 10.90 -0.50 -11.45
N THR A 266 10.75 -0.08 -12.71
CA THR A 266 11.74 0.70 -13.46
C THR A 266 11.34 2.16 -13.63
N LYS A 267 10.21 2.59 -13.06
CA LYS A 267 9.70 3.96 -13.16
C LYS A 267 9.71 4.61 -11.79
N GLN A 268 10.07 5.89 -11.72
CA GLN A 268 9.92 6.65 -10.48
C GLN A 268 8.44 6.95 -10.19
N ILE A 269 8.05 6.91 -8.93
CA ILE A 269 6.65 7.03 -8.51
C ILE A 269 6.50 8.19 -7.51
N GLU A 270 5.59 9.10 -7.80
CA GLU A 270 5.31 10.27 -6.96
C GLU A 270 4.42 9.91 -5.77
N TRP A 271 3.40 9.09 -6.03
CA TRP A 271 2.45 8.63 -5.02
C TRP A 271 1.77 7.32 -5.42
N MET A 272 1.24 6.61 -4.42
CA MET A 272 0.35 5.48 -4.59
C MET A 272 -0.81 5.57 -3.59
N ALA A 273 -1.96 4.98 -3.93
CA ALA A 273 -3.12 4.92 -3.05
C ALA A 273 -3.83 3.55 -3.11
N HIS A 274 -4.05 2.95 -1.94
CA HIS A 274 -5.05 1.92 -1.74
C HIS A 274 -6.42 2.61 -1.62
N SER A 275 -7.27 2.45 -2.63
CA SER A 275 -8.56 3.13 -2.74
C SER A 275 -9.70 2.13 -2.55
N SER A 276 -10.66 2.50 -1.69
CA SER A 276 -12.02 1.92 -1.66
C SER A 276 -13.01 2.87 -2.34
N GLN A 277 -14.32 2.60 -2.27
CA GLN A 277 -15.33 3.43 -2.92
C GLN A 277 -15.36 4.88 -2.46
N PHE A 278 -15.14 5.14 -1.17
CA PHE A 278 -15.24 6.48 -0.60
C PHE A 278 -13.96 6.99 0.04
N PHE A 279 -12.97 6.12 0.27
CA PHE A 279 -11.79 6.48 1.04
C PHE A 279 -10.50 6.10 0.30
N ASN A 280 -9.43 6.83 0.63
CA ASN A 280 -8.06 6.53 0.21
C ASN A 280 -7.19 6.37 1.45
N SER A 281 -6.31 5.38 1.38
CA SER A 281 -5.05 5.34 2.13
C SER A 281 -3.92 5.51 1.13
N ALA A 282 -3.17 6.61 1.19
CA ALA A 282 -2.18 6.95 0.17
C ALA A 282 -0.85 7.41 0.76
N LEU A 283 0.25 7.05 0.08
CA LEU A 283 1.59 7.55 0.35
C LEU A 283 1.99 8.50 -0.77
N LEU A 284 2.31 9.74 -0.42
CA LEU A 284 2.77 10.79 -1.31
C LEU A 284 4.19 11.17 -0.95
N THR A 285 5.11 11.20 -1.92
CA THR A 285 6.50 11.63 -1.67
C THR A 285 6.60 13.15 -1.54
N LYS A 286 7.56 13.64 -0.73
CA LYS A 286 7.78 15.08 -0.54
C LYS A 286 9.14 15.57 -1.05
N ASN A 287 10.20 14.81 -0.77
CA ASN A 287 11.56 15.25 -1.07
C ASN A 287 12.12 14.58 -2.33
N GLN A 288 11.81 13.31 -2.59
CA GLN A 288 12.18 12.61 -3.81
C GLN A 288 11.20 11.46 -4.13
N PRO A 289 10.99 11.11 -5.41
CA PRO A 289 10.12 10.00 -5.80
C PRO A 289 10.58 8.64 -5.24
N PHE A 290 9.65 7.68 -5.15
CA PHE A 290 10.03 6.27 -5.00
C PHE A 290 10.79 5.80 -6.24
N ALA A 291 11.71 4.84 -6.08
CA ALA A 291 12.51 4.30 -7.17
C ALA A 291 11.73 3.34 -8.09
N GLY A 292 10.57 2.87 -7.64
CA GLY A 292 9.69 1.97 -8.38
C GLY A 292 8.79 1.16 -7.46
N GLY A 293 7.97 0.31 -8.03
CA GLY A 293 7.10 -0.56 -7.25
C GLY A 293 6.33 -1.57 -8.07
N VAL A 294 5.73 -2.53 -7.37
CA VAL A 294 4.82 -3.55 -7.90
C VAL A 294 3.51 -3.43 -7.14
N PHE A 295 2.43 -3.22 -7.88
CA PHE A 295 1.09 -3.04 -7.31
C PHE A 295 0.21 -4.21 -7.74
N GLU A 296 -0.36 -4.90 -6.77
CA GLU A 296 -1.21 -6.05 -6.97
C GLU A 296 -2.56 -5.82 -6.29
N THR A 297 -3.62 -6.17 -6.99
CA THR A 297 -4.97 -6.22 -6.44
C THR A 297 -5.50 -7.62 -6.61
N ILE A 298 -5.94 -8.23 -5.52
CA ILE A 298 -6.50 -9.56 -5.48
C ILE A 298 -7.98 -9.41 -5.12
N MET A 299 -8.84 -9.86 -6.02
CA MET A 299 -10.27 -9.93 -5.74
C MET A 299 -10.55 -11.15 -4.87
N LEU A 300 -11.23 -10.92 -3.75
CA LEU A 300 -11.66 -11.96 -2.84
C LEU A 300 -13.09 -12.41 -3.20
N GLU A 301 -13.44 -13.61 -2.75
CA GLU A 301 -14.75 -14.21 -3.01
C GLU A 301 -15.84 -13.44 -2.26
N GLU A 302 -17.11 -13.61 -2.65
CA GLU A 302 -18.20 -12.81 -2.06
C GLU A 302 -18.44 -13.14 -0.58
N GLU A 303 -18.18 -14.39 -0.22
CA GLU A 303 -18.29 -14.97 1.12
C GLU A 303 -17.16 -14.55 2.07
N ASP A 304 -16.02 -14.10 1.53
CA ASP A 304 -14.88 -13.65 2.34
C ASP A 304 -15.26 -12.42 3.18
N GLU A 305 -14.61 -12.20 4.31
CA GLU A 305 -14.87 -11.03 5.15
C GLU A 305 -14.55 -9.72 4.42
N ASP A 306 -13.44 -9.70 3.69
CA ASP A 306 -12.93 -8.54 2.96
C ASP A 306 -13.34 -8.55 1.48
N LEU A 307 -13.38 -7.35 0.89
CA LEU A 307 -13.68 -7.17 -0.54
C LEU A 307 -12.48 -7.52 -1.43
N LYS A 308 -11.31 -7.03 -1.04
CA LYS A 308 -10.07 -7.12 -1.81
C LYS A 308 -8.88 -7.09 -0.88
N LYS A 309 -7.83 -7.80 -1.30
CA LYS A 309 -6.48 -7.60 -0.80
C LYS A 309 -5.72 -6.73 -1.78
N LEU A 310 -5.24 -5.59 -1.31
CA LEU A 310 -4.36 -4.69 -2.05
C LEU A 310 -2.93 -4.87 -1.54
N HIS A 311 -2.01 -5.27 -2.41
CA HIS A 311 -0.62 -5.55 -2.07
C HIS A 311 0.30 -4.63 -2.88
N SER A 312 1.14 -3.86 -2.20
CA SER A 312 2.08 -2.93 -2.81
C SER A 312 3.49 -3.18 -2.29
N GLN A 313 4.43 -3.44 -3.19
CA GLN A 313 5.88 -3.42 -2.91
C GLN A 313 6.46 -2.14 -3.49
N ILE A 314 7.00 -1.27 -2.64
CA ILE A 314 7.46 0.08 -3.01
C ILE A 314 8.95 0.20 -2.69
N LYS A 315 9.76 0.62 -3.65
CA LYS A 315 11.20 0.80 -3.49
C LYS A 315 11.51 2.21 -3.02
N LEU A 316 11.83 2.38 -1.74
CA LEU A 316 12.29 3.68 -1.23
C LEU A 316 13.77 3.84 -1.55
N PRO A 317 14.20 4.94 -2.20
CA PRO A 317 15.60 5.27 -2.34
C PRO A 317 16.29 5.35 -0.97
N TYR A 318 17.46 4.74 -0.87
CA TYR A 318 18.30 4.76 0.32
C TYR A 318 19.68 5.31 -0.02
N SER A 319 20.20 6.15 0.86
CA SER A 319 21.55 6.68 0.80
C SER A 319 22.17 6.69 2.20
N SER A 320 23.50 6.60 2.29
CA SER A 320 24.24 6.54 3.54
C SER A 320 24.36 7.90 4.25
N ASP A 321 23.86 8.99 3.68
CA ASP A 321 23.90 10.34 4.27
C ASP A 321 22.92 10.53 5.43
N ALA A 322 22.19 9.47 5.80
CA ALA A 322 21.22 9.43 6.89
C ALA A 322 20.13 10.50 6.78
N LYS A 323 19.84 11.04 5.58
CA LYS A 323 18.69 11.93 5.42
C LYS A 323 17.38 11.16 5.50
N PRO A 324 16.33 11.74 6.10
CA PRO A 324 15.02 11.13 6.09
C PRO A 324 14.45 11.10 4.67
N PHE A 325 13.79 9.99 4.32
CA PHE A 325 12.85 9.94 3.21
C PHE A 325 11.51 10.48 3.69
N GLU A 326 11.06 11.59 3.11
CA GLU A 326 9.89 12.33 3.60
C GLU A 326 8.67 12.05 2.71
N MET A 327 7.58 11.69 3.36
CA MET A 327 6.30 11.35 2.76
C MET A 327 5.17 12.06 3.49
N GLU A 328 4.00 12.02 2.88
CA GLU A 328 2.72 12.26 3.53
C GLU A 328 1.86 11.01 3.38
N LEU A 329 1.33 10.52 4.49
CA LEU A 329 0.30 9.51 4.50
C LEU A 329 -1.06 10.21 4.59
N PHE A 330 -1.87 10.09 3.55
CA PHE A 330 -3.26 10.54 3.55
C PHE A 330 -4.19 9.37 3.85
N VAL A 331 -5.01 9.49 4.89
CA VAL A 331 -6.02 8.47 5.24
C VAL A 331 -7.35 9.16 5.47
N GLY A 332 -8.22 9.17 4.46
CA GLY A 332 -9.41 10.01 4.51
C GLY A 332 -10.34 9.88 3.30
N PRO A 333 -11.38 10.74 3.22
CA PRO A 333 -12.41 10.67 2.21
C PRO A 333 -11.92 11.14 0.83
N LYS A 334 -12.53 10.59 -0.23
CA LYS A 334 -12.26 10.93 -1.63
C LYS A 334 -12.97 12.21 -2.07
N GLU A 335 -12.69 13.30 -1.38
CA GLU A 335 -13.24 14.62 -1.69
C GLU A 335 -12.41 15.33 -2.75
N TYR A 336 -12.99 15.60 -3.92
CA TYR A 336 -12.25 16.20 -5.03
C TYR A 336 -11.51 17.48 -4.66
N LYS A 337 -12.15 18.41 -3.93
CA LYS A 337 -11.52 19.70 -3.60
C LYS A 337 -10.24 19.49 -2.79
N THR A 338 -10.32 18.63 -1.78
CA THR A 338 -9.21 18.24 -0.91
C THR A 338 -8.11 17.56 -1.73
N LEU A 339 -8.45 16.57 -2.56
CA LEU A 339 -7.47 15.83 -3.35
C LEU A 339 -6.85 16.67 -4.49
N ALA A 340 -7.59 17.60 -5.07
CA ALA A 340 -7.09 18.47 -6.14
C ALA A 340 -6.11 19.54 -5.63
N ALA A 341 -6.16 19.87 -4.34
CA ALA A 341 -5.23 20.82 -3.72
C ALA A 341 -3.78 20.33 -3.72
N TYR A 342 -3.56 19.02 -3.85
CA TYR A 342 -2.23 18.42 -4.01
C TYR A 342 -1.56 18.75 -5.36
N ASN A 343 -2.33 19.17 -6.37
CA ASN A 343 -1.84 19.55 -7.70
C ASN A 343 -0.93 18.49 -8.37
N ASN A 344 -1.19 17.21 -8.12
CA ASN A 344 -0.38 16.07 -8.61
C ASN A 344 -1.28 14.93 -9.15
N GLU A 345 -2.47 15.28 -9.65
CA GLU A 345 -3.48 14.36 -10.17
C GLU A 345 -4.11 13.40 -9.14
N PHE A 346 -3.86 13.55 -7.84
CA PHE A 346 -4.44 12.69 -6.81
C PHE A 346 -5.99 12.67 -6.80
N GLN A 347 -6.63 13.75 -7.29
CA GLN A 347 -8.07 13.82 -7.51
C GLN A 347 -8.63 12.83 -8.55
N TYR A 348 -7.77 12.16 -9.33
CA TYR A 348 -8.20 11.14 -10.29
C TYR A 348 -8.55 9.80 -9.63
N THR A 349 -8.26 9.64 -8.33
CA THR A 349 -8.81 8.53 -7.52
C THR A 349 -10.32 8.66 -7.27
N VAL A 350 -10.90 9.85 -7.48
CA VAL A 350 -12.36 10.06 -7.41
C VAL A 350 -13.02 9.44 -8.66
N PRO A 351 -13.87 8.40 -8.51
CA PRO A 351 -14.44 7.68 -9.62
C PRO A 351 -15.52 8.51 -10.30
N TYR A 352 -15.22 9.13 -11.44
CA TYR A 352 -16.19 9.86 -12.25
C TYR A 352 -16.75 9.05 -13.44
N GLY A 353 -16.47 7.74 -13.50
CA GLY A 353 -16.79 6.88 -14.65
C GLY A 353 -15.76 6.97 -15.77
N TRP A 354 -15.86 6.09 -16.78
CA TRP A 354 -14.88 5.93 -17.86
C TRP A 354 -14.55 7.25 -18.60
N SER A 355 -13.26 7.53 -18.73
CA SER A 355 -12.55 8.52 -19.60
C SER A 355 -13.37 9.70 -20.15
N ILE A 356 -14.29 9.47 -21.10
CA ILE A 356 -15.05 10.53 -21.77
C ILE A 356 -16.18 11.06 -20.87
N ILE A 357 -16.92 10.17 -20.19
CA ILE A 357 -17.97 10.55 -19.23
C ILE A 357 -17.34 11.19 -18.00
N GLY A 358 -16.18 10.70 -17.54
CA GLY A 358 -15.45 11.29 -16.41
C GLY A 358 -14.99 12.73 -16.68
N THR A 359 -14.52 13.02 -17.90
CA THR A 359 -14.13 14.37 -18.33
C THR A 359 -15.33 15.30 -18.44
N VAL A 360 -16.44 14.83 -19.04
CA VAL A 360 -17.72 15.58 -19.09
C VAL A 360 -18.27 15.81 -17.67
N ASN A 361 -18.22 14.81 -16.79
CA ASN A 361 -18.73 14.92 -15.43
C ASN A 361 -17.88 15.92 -14.61
N ARG A 362 -16.55 15.90 -14.80
CA ARG A 362 -15.59 16.75 -14.09
C ARG A 362 -15.62 18.21 -14.54
N TYR A 363 -15.73 18.47 -15.84
CA TYR A 363 -15.63 19.83 -16.40
C TYR A 363 -16.95 20.45 -16.85
N ILE A 364 -18.03 19.66 -16.97
CA ILE A 364 -19.34 20.15 -17.43
C ILE A 364 -20.40 19.94 -16.33
N ILE A 365 -20.58 18.71 -15.83
CA ILE A 365 -21.64 18.42 -14.85
C ILE A 365 -21.34 19.08 -13.49
N ARG A 366 -20.12 18.97 -12.95
CA ARG A 366 -19.79 19.52 -11.62
C ARG A 366 -19.95 21.05 -11.51
N PRO A 367 -19.50 21.87 -12.47
CA PRO A 367 -19.76 23.32 -12.46
C PRO A 367 -21.26 23.65 -12.54
N ILE A 368 -22.03 22.87 -13.33
CA ILE A 368 -23.48 23.07 -13.47
C ILE A 368 -24.20 22.75 -12.15
N PHE A 369 -23.89 21.63 -11.48
CA PHE A 369 -24.48 21.32 -10.18
C PHE A 369 -23.99 22.26 -9.06
N GLY A 370 -22.74 22.70 -9.10
CA GLY A 370 -22.23 23.72 -8.16
C GLY A 370 -22.91 25.09 -8.34
N PHE A 371 -23.22 25.46 -9.59
CA PHE A 371 -24.01 26.66 -9.90
C PHE A 371 -25.47 26.51 -9.46
N LEU A 372 -26.11 25.37 -9.77
CA LEU A 372 -27.51 25.10 -9.41
C LEU A 372 -27.74 24.91 -7.90
N GLY A 373 -26.81 24.29 -7.17
CA GLY A 373 -26.85 24.19 -5.71
C GLY A 373 -26.74 25.55 -5.01
N GLY A 374 -26.17 26.56 -5.68
CA GLY A 374 -26.19 27.96 -5.24
C GLY A 374 -27.55 28.65 -5.37
N PHE A 375 -28.51 28.05 -6.08
CA PHE A 375 -29.87 28.56 -6.31
C PHE A 375 -30.96 27.68 -5.67
N TYR A 376 -30.64 26.93 -4.60
CA TYR A 376 -31.53 25.98 -3.87
C TYR A 376 -31.60 24.56 -4.45
N TRP A 377 -30.64 23.69 -4.07
CA TRP A 377 -30.80 22.59 -3.09
C TRP A 377 -29.41 22.03 -2.78
#